data_AF-A0A1T5KE79-F1
#
_entry.id   AF-A0A1T5KE79-F1
#
_cell.length_a   1.000
_cell.length_b   1.000
_cell.length_c   1.000
_cell.angle_alpha   90.00
_cell.angle_beta   90.00
_cell.angle_gamma   90.00
#
_symmetry.space_group_name_H-M   'P 1'
#
loop_
_entity.id
_entity.type
_entity.pdbx_description
1 polymer ?
#
loop_
_entity_poly.entity_id
_entity_poly.type
_entity_poly.pdbx_seq_one_letter_code
_entity_poly.pdbx_strand_id
1 'polypeptide(L)' 'MNAQLPGQIGIEFYFNQHLKIRPKPNWIGKLPKNYYWCPYCGEIKKFKVFKGYKRCELCHISMKDYYVKKFNKLELI' A
#
# COMPACT_ATOMS: atom_id res chain seq x y z
N MET A 1 31.73 8.32 18.13
CA MET A 1 31.78 8.45 16.65
C MET A 1 31.23 7.14 16.10
N ASN A 2 30.03 7.14 15.51
CA ASN A 2 29.43 5.91 14.98
C ASN A 2 29.87 5.72 13.53
N ALA A 3 30.69 4.69 13.28
CA ALA A 3 31.12 4.33 11.95
C ALA A 3 29.97 3.63 11.21
N GLN A 4 29.47 4.25 10.14
CA GLN A 4 28.58 3.61 9.18
C GLN A 4 29.40 2.58 8.38
N LEU A 5 29.05 1.30 8.44
CA LEU A 5 29.73 0.27 7.66
C LEU A 5 29.43 0.44 6.16
N PRO A 6 30.43 0.33 5.26
CA PRO A 6 30.21 0.46 3.82
C PRO A 6 29.28 -0.65 3.32
N GLY A 7 28.18 -0.26 2.66
CA GLY A 7 27.16 -1.16 2.13
C GLY A 7 25.83 -1.19 2.87
N GLN A 8 25.71 -0.50 4.01
CA GLN A 8 24.41 -0.28 4.66
C GLN A 8 23.71 0.94 4.06
N ILE A 9 22.74 0.71 3.17
CA ILE A 9 21.70 1.69 2.88
C ILE A 9 20.85 1.86 4.14
N GLY A 10 20.69 3.11 4.59
CA GLY A 10 19.81 3.41 5.71
C GLY A 10 18.41 2.86 5.44
N ILE A 11 17.74 2.33 6.45
CA ILE A 11 16.38 1.79 6.36
C ILE A 11 15.45 2.82 5.67
N GLU A 12 15.61 4.10 6.01
CA GLU A 12 14.90 5.22 5.42
C GLU A 12 15.15 5.37 3.90
N PHE A 13 16.38 5.17 3.43
CA PHE A 13 16.71 5.20 2.01
C PHE A 13 16.09 4.03 1.24
N TYR A 14 16.08 2.82 1.82
CA TYR A 14 15.43 1.65 1.23
C TYR A 14 13.91 1.83 1.12
N PHE A 15 13.26 2.32 2.18
CA PHE A 15 11.82 2.61 2.16
C PHE A 15 11.45 3.67 1.12
N ASN A 16 12.22 4.77 1.04
CA ASN A 16 11.95 5.88 0.13
C ASN A 16 12.18 5.54 -1.35
N GLN A 17 13.16 4.68 -1.66
CA GLN A 17 13.45 4.25 -3.03
C GLN A 17 12.50 3.14 -3.52
N HIS A 18 12.13 2.19 -2.67
CA HIS A 18 11.47 0.95 -3.10
C HIS A 18 9.97 0.84 -2.84
N LEU A 19 9.40 1.65 -1.93
CA LEU A 19 7.96 1.65 -1.65
C LEU A 19 7.37 3.04 -1.91
N LYS A 20 7.19 3.39 -3.19
CA LYS A 20 6.48 4.61 -3.60
C LYS A 20 5.00 4.52 -3.25
N ILE A 21 4.64 4.87 -2.03
CA ILE A 21 3.25 4.98 -1.57
C ILE A 21 2.60 6.20 -2.22
N ARG A 22 1.52 5.97 -2.95
CA ARG A 22 0.74 7.03 -3.61
C ARG A 22 -0.54 7.31 -2.81
N PRO A 23 -0.75 8.55 -2.34
CA PRO A 23 -1.97 8.91 -1.63
C PRO A 23 -3.18 8.81 -2.56
N LYS A 24 -4.34 8.48 -2.00
CA LYS A 24 -5.60 8.46 -2.76
C LYS A 24 -5.95 9.89 -3.20
N PRO A 25 -6.09 10.15 -4.51
CA PRO A 25 -6.55 11.46 -4.97
C PRO A 25 -7.92 11.83 -4.40
N ASN A 26 -8.11 13.11 -4.08
CA ASN A 26 -9.33 13.65 -3.48
C ASN A 26 -10.55 13.59 -4.40
N TRP A 27 -10.35 13.56 -5.72
CA TRP A 27 -11.41 13.43 -6.73
C TRP A 27 -11.96 12.01 -6.87
N ILE A 28 -11.34 10.99 -6.24
CA ILE A 28 -11.86 9.62 -6.26
C ILE A 28 -13.03 9.51 -5.28
N GLY A 29 -14.24 9.45 -5.83
CA GLY A 29 -15.48 9.24 -5.09
C GLY A 29 -15.72 7.80 -4.62
N LYS A 30 -16.99 7.40 -4.61
CA LYS A 30 -17.43 6.07 -4.18
C LYS A 30 -17.00 5.02 -5.22
N LEU A 31 -16.33 3.96 -4.75
CA LEU A 31 -15.85 2.88 -5.59
C LEU A 31 -16.88 1.73 -5.67
N PRO A 32 -16.90 0.97 -6.78
CA PRO A 32 -17.67 -0.26 -6.87
C PRO A 32 -17.27 -1.28 -5.80
N LYS A 33 -18.14 -2.26 -5.54
CA LYS A 33 -17.87 -3.33 -4.58
C LYS A 33 -16.59 -4.08 -4.97
N ASN A 34 -15.70 -4.30 -4.00
CA ASN A 34 -14.39 -4.96 -4.15
C ASN A 34 -13.34 -4.17 -4.95
N TYR A 35 -13.59 -2.91 -5.31
CA TYR A 35 -12.58 -2.03 -5.87
C TYR A 35 -12.07 -1.07 -4.80
N TYR A 36 -10.75 -0.93 -4.72
CA TYR A 36 -10.08 -0.11 -3.71
C TYR A 36 -8.91 0.64 -4.35
N TRP A 37 -8.56 1.79 -3.78
CA TRP A 37 -7.31 2.46 -4.09
C TRP A 37 -6.15 1.61 -3.59
N CYS A 38 -5.27 1.17 -4.48
CA CYS A 38 -4.03 0.50 -4.13
C CYS A 38 -2.89 1.54 -4.08
N PRO A 39 -2.37 1.91 -2.90
CA PRO A 39 -1.31 2.92 -2.79
C PRO A 39 0.02 2.50 -3.43
N TYR A 40 0.23 1.19 -3.60
CA TYR A 40 1.45 0.63 -4.19
C TYR A 40 1.37 0.60 -5.72
N CYS A 41 0.18 0.38 -6.29
CA CYS A 41 -0.03 0.49 -7.74
C CYS A 41 -0.28 1.94 -8.17
N GLY A 42 -0.82 2.77 -7.28
CA GLY A 42 -1.27 4.12 -7.61
C GLY A 42 -2.55 4.16 -8.42
N GLU A 43 -3.39 3.14 -8.30
CA GLU A 43 -4.58 2.97 -9.13
C GLU A 43 -5.71 2.30 -8.33
N ILE A 44 -6.93 2.47 -8.81
CA ILE A 44 -8.08 1.70 -8.35
C ILE A 44 -7.97 0.30 -8.94
N LYS A 45 -7.92 -0.72 -8.10
CA LYS A 45 -7.84 -2.13 -8.53
C LYS A 45 -8.91 -2.96 -7.85
N LYS A 46 -9.27 -4.08 -8.48
CA LYS A 46 -10.09 -5.09 -7.83
C LYS A 46 -9.24 -5.80 -6.78
N PHE A 47 -9.81 -6.02 -5.60
CA PHE A 47 -9.22 -6.85 -4.58
C PHE A 47 -9.94 -8.21 -4.55
N LYS A 48 -9.19 -9.30 -4.74
CA LYS A 48 -9.69 -10.67 -4.78
C LYS A 48 -9.45 -11.39 -3.46
N VAL A 49 -10.35 -12.29 -3.09
CA VAL A 49 -10.19 -13.12 -1.89
C VAL A 49 -9.05 -14.11 -2.12
N PHE A 50 -8.15 -14.20 -1.15
CA PHE A 50 -7.05 -15.14 -1.08
C PHE A 50 -6.89 -15.56 0.37
N LYS A 51 -7.07 -16.86 0.65
CA LYS A 51 -6.91 -17.46 2.00
C LYS A 51 -7.64 -16.67 3.11
N GLY A 52 -8.89 -16.27 2.86
CA GLY A 52 -9.74 -15.59 3.85
C GLY A 52 -9.54 -14.07 3.97
N TYR A 53 -8.64 -13.45 3.20
CA TYR A 53 -8.50 -11.99 3.14
C TYR A 53 -8.51 -11.49 1.70
N LYS A 54 -8.83 -10.22 1.48
CA LYS A 54 -8.79 -9.61 0.14
C LYS A 54 -7.40 -9.06 -0.14
N ARG A 55 -6.92 -9.18 -1.37
CA ARG A 55 -5.64 -8.61 -1.85
C ARG A 55 -5.78 -7.98 -3.23
N CYS A 56 -4.96 -6.97 -3.54
CA CYS A 56 -4.90 -6.35 -4.86
C CYS A 56 -4.64 -7.42 -5.93
N GLU A 57 -5.40 -7.41 -7.02
CA GLU A 57 -5.22 -8.40 -8.09
C GLU A 57 -3.91 -8.26 -8.87
N LEU A 58 -3.24 -7.10 -8.78
CA LEU A 58 -1.99 -6.82 -9.49
C LEU A 58 -0.76 -7.05 -8.62
N CYS A 59 -0.62 -6.30 -7.51
CA CYS A 59 0.56 -6.36 -6.65
C CYS A 59 0.40 -7.27 -5.43
N HIS A 60 -0.76 -7.92 -5.27
CA HIS A 60 -1.05 -8.84 -4.16
C HIS A 60 -1.00 -8.24 -2.75
N ILE A 61 -0.88 -6.92 -2.59
CA ILE A 61 -0.95 -6.28 -1.27
C ILE A 61 -2.30 -6.56 -0.60
N SER A 62 -2.25 -6.89 0.68
CA SER A 62 -3.44 -7.21 1.47
C SER A 62 -4.31 -5.98 1.70
N MET A 63 -5.63 -6.18 1.76
CA MET A 63 -6.57 -5.17 2.24
C MET A 63 -6.35 -4.86 3.73
N LYS A 64 -5.64 -5.73 4.46
CA LYS A 64 -5.25 -5.50 5.85
C LYS A 64 -4.03 -4.58 5.99
N ASP A 65 -3.36 -4.25 4.90
CA ASP A 65 -2.22 -3.33 4.90
C ASP A 65 -2.60 -1.94 5.44
N TYR A 66 -1.68 -1.33 6.19
CA TYR A 66 -1.91 -0.04 6.85
C TYR A 66 -2.28 1.08 5.86
N TYR A 67 -1.55 1.24 4.76
CA TYR A 67 -1.81 2.31 3.79
C TYR A 67 -3.05 2.02 2.96
N VAL A 68 -3.33 0.75 2.65
CA VAL A 68 -4.60 0.36 2.04
C VAL A 68 -5.77 0.73 2.94
N LYS A 69 -5.72 0.36 4.23
CA LYS A 69 -6.76 0.72 5.21
C LYS A 69 -6.92 2.23 5.33
N LYS A 70 -5.83 2.96 5.56
CA LYS A 70 -5.79 4.41 5.74
C LYS A 70 -6.44 5.16 4.57
N PHE A 71 -6.04 4.86 3.33
CA PHE A 71 -6.54 5.60 2.17
C PHE A 71 -7.94 5.17 1.70
N ASN A 72 -8.40 3.99 2.09
CA ASN A 72 -9.75 3.51 1.79
C ASN A 72 -10.73 3.70 2.96
N LYS A 73 -10.31 4.33 4.07
CA LYS A 73 -11.12 4.52 5.29
C LYS A 73 -11.68 3.20 5.84
N LEU A 74 -10.87 2.14 5.81
CA LEU A 74 -11.21 0.85 6.40
C LEU A 74 -10.78 0.84 7.86
N GLU A 75 -11.45 0.04 8.69
CA GLU A 75 -11.13 -0.04 10.13
C GLU A 75 -9.67 -0.47 10.38
N LEU A 76 -8.97 0.34 11.17
CA LEU A 76 -7.65 0.04 11.73
C LEU A 76 -7.84 -0.77 13.03
N ILE A 77 -8.40 -1.97 12.89
CA ILE A 77 -8.29 -3.02 13.92
C ILE A 77 -6.86 -3.55 13.97
#